data_AF-A0A7U9X8U8-F1
#
_entry.id   AF-A0A7U9X8U8-F1
#
_cell.length_a   1.000
_cell.length_b   1.000
_cell.length_c   1.000
_cell.angle_alpha   90.00
_cell.angle_beta   90.00
_cell.angle_gamma   90.00
#
_symmetry.space_group_name_H-M   'P 1'
#
loop_
_entity.id
_entity.type
_entity.pdbx_description
1 polymer ?
#
loop_
_entity_poly.entity_id
_entity_poly.type
_entity_poly.pdbx_seq_one_letter_code
_entity_poly.pdbx_strand_id
1 'polypeptide(L)'
;MIGEIAKAAEVAGEAAKGISEETKKMVKELDKPLNASDVKEAGDMKENDFKDLLKELDRPLNAEPEREAEPQAERKPDLPKDENVPENDCLQNGSDVNQELERQEVSDSEIGDRQGGRFGDIFRDGEGDKIEVHHMPADSVTELPRNDGPAIRMDKSDHRETASCGNSREAREYRERQKELIDEGKFDEAVQMDIDDIREKFGDKYDDAINEMLAYIDELKEAGKI
;
A
#
# COMPACT_ATOMS: atom_id res chain seq x y z
N MET A 1 54.39 1.74 -20.32
CA MET A 1 53.13 2.12 -19.62
C MET A 1 52.25 3.12 -20.40
N ILE A 2 52.73 3.78 -21.47
CA ILE A 2 51.92 4.75 -22.23
C ILE A 2 51.07 4.10 -23.35
N GLY A 3 51.41 2.87 -23.78
CA GLY A 3 50.73 2.17 -24.87
C GLY A 3 49.45 1.43 -24.47
N GLU A 4 49.31 1.02 -23.21
CA GLU A 4 48.12 0.27 -22.74
C GLU A 4 46.92 1.18 -22.45
N ILE A 5 47.17 2.43 -22.06
CA ILE A 5 46.10 3.42 -21.79
C ILE A 5 45.41 3.84 -23.09
N ALA A 6 46.15 3.94 -24.21
CA ALA A 6 45.58 4.29 -25.51
C ALA A 6 44.59 3.22 -26.03
N LYS A 7 44.85 1.94 -25.75
CA LYS A 7 43.99 0.83 -26.18
C LYS A 7 42.67 0.77 -25.39
N ALA A 8 42.67 1.17 -24.12
CA ALA A 8 41.46 1.26 -23.32
C ALA A 8 40.52 2.41 -23.75
N ALA A 9 41.09 3.55 -24.20
CA ALA A 9 40.31 4.67 -24.70
C ALA A 9 39.62 4.39 -26.05
N GLU A 10 40.25 3.59 -26.92
CA GLU A 10 39.67 3.17 -28.20
C GLU A 10 38.46 2.23 -28.01
N VAL A 11 38.57 1.27 -27.08
CA VAL A 11 37.48 0.32 -26.75
C VAL A 11 36.29 1.04 -26.09
N ALA A 12 36.53 2.05 -25.25
CA ALA A 12 35.46 2.87 -24.66
C ALA A 12 34.74 3.74 -25.72
N GLY A 13 35.46 4.18 -26.76
CA GLY A 13 34.89 4.97 -27.86
C GLY A 13 33.97 4.16 -28.79
N GLU A 14 34.24 2.87 -28.99
CA GLU A 14 33.37 1.98 -29.79
C GLU A 14 32.08 1.59 -29.04
N ALA A 15 32.17 1.34 -27.73
CA ALA A 15 30.98 1.06 -26.91
C ALA A 15 29.99 2.24 -26.87
N ALA A 16 30.49 3.48 -26.79
CA ALA A 16 29.64 4.67 -26.81
C ALA A 16 28.92 4.90 -28.16
N LYS A 17 29.51 4.46 -29.29
CA LYS A 17 28.87 4.57 -30.61
C LYS A 17 27.74 3.54 -30.78
N GLY A 18 27.91 2.31 -30.28
CA GLY A 18 26.89 1.27 -30.37
C GLY A 18 25.57 1.63 -29.67
N ILE A 19 25.66 2.19 -28.46
CA ILE A 19 24.50 2.59 -27.65
C ILE A 19 23.72 3.75 -28.33
N SER A 20 24.40 4.61 -29.09
CA SER A 20 23.77 5.75 -29.77
C SER A 20 22.97 5.38 -31.03
N GLU A 21 23.30 4.26 -31.69
CA GLU A 21 22.62 3.84 -32.92
C GLU A 21 21.41 2.94 -32.61
N GLU A 22 21.49 2.13 -31.54
CA GLU A 22 20.36 1.31 -31.09
C GLU A 22 19.23 2.17 -30.49
N THR A 23 19.60 3.21 -29.71
CA THR A 23 18.64 4.20 -29.19
C THR A 23 17.99 5.01 -30.31
N LYS A 24 18.74 5.44 -31.34
CA LYS A 24 18.15 6.07 -32.53
C LYS A 24 17.21 5.14 -33.29
N LYS A 25 17.50 3.83 -33.36
CA LYS A 25 16.63 2.84 -34.01
C LYS A 25 15.32 2.66 -33.23
N MET A 26 15.36 2.60 -31.90
CA MET A 26 14.15 2.51 -31.07
C MET A 26 13.29 3.78 -31.13
N VAL A 27 13.89 4.98 -31.10
CA VAL A 27 13.13 6.24 -31.22
C VAL A 27 12.44 6.35 -32.60
N LYS A 28 13.09 5.84 -33.65
CA LYS A 28 12.51 5.83 -35.01
C LYS A 28 11.37 4.79 -35.20
N GLU A 29 11.24 3.82 -34.30
CA GLU A 29 10.10 2.90 -34.27
C GLU A 29 8.88 3.48 -33.52
N LEU A 30 9.10 4.34 -32.53
CA LEU A 30 8.05 5.00 -31.76
C LEU A 30 7.36 6.16 -32.52
N ASP A 31 8.03 6.71 -33.54
CA ASP A 31 7.51 7.83 -34.36
C ASP A 31 6.77 7.35 -35.63
N LYS A 32 6.50 6.04 -35.75
CA LYS A 32 5.67 5.50 -36.84
C LYS A 32 4.19 5.79 -36.51
N PRO A 33 3.47 6.58 -37.33
CA PRO A 33 2.04 6.77 -37.13
C PRO A 33 1.33 5.42 -37.26
N LEU A 34 0.45 5.09 -36.32
CA LEU A 34 -0.45 3.93 -36.40
C LEU A 34 -1.19 3.95 -37.74
N ASN A 35 -1.04 2.88 -38.51
CA ASN A 35 -1.66 2.73 -39.82
C ASN A 35 -3.18 2.67 -39.61
N ALA A 36 -3.92 3.59 -40.25
CA ALA A 36 -5.39 3.65 -40.20
C ALA A 36 -6.11 2.46 -40.87
N SER A 37 -5.41 1.35 -41.09
CA SER A 37 -5.93 0.11 -41.68
C SER A 37 -6.18 -1.01 -40.67
N ASP A 38 -5.77 -0.86 -39.40
CA ASP A 38 -6.00 -1.87 -38.35
C ASP A 38 -7.23 -1.57 -37.47
N VAL A 39 -7.97 -0.49 -37.76
CA VAL A 39 -9.30 -0.23 -37.18
C VAL A 39 -10.37 -0.66 -38.17
N LYS A 40 -10.51 -1.96 -38.38
CA LYS A 40 -11.67 -2.58 -39.01
C LYS A 40 -11.93 -3.97 -38.42
N GLU A 41 -12.45 -4.00 -37.19
CA GLU A 41 -13.53 -4.93 -36.80
C GLU A 41 -14.05 -4.57 -35.40
N ALA A 42 -14.76 -3.45 -35.29
CA ALA A 42 -15.74 -3.27 -34.23
C ALA A 42 -17.10 -3.20 -34.94
N GLY A 43 -17.78 -4.34 -34.92
CA GLY A 43 -19.09 -4.52 -35.54
C GLY A 43 -20.12 -3.55 -34.97
N ASP A 44 -21.04 -3.17 -35.85
CA ASP A 44 -22.19 -2.33 -35.60
C ASP A 44 -22.95 -2.69 -34.31
N MET A 45 -22.75 -1.93 -33.24
CA MET A 45 -23.75 -1.82 -32.17
C MET A 45 -24.72 -0.70 -32.56
N LYS A 46 -25.96 -1.08 -32.85
CA LYS A 46 -27.01 -0.18 -33.30
C LYS A 46 -27.40 0.76 -32.16
N GLU A 47 -27.66 2.02 -32.52
CA GLU A 47 -28.14 3.11 -31.65
C GLU A 47 -29.46 2.82 -30.89
N ASN A 48 -30.06 1.64 -31.12
CA ASN A 48 -31.30 1.21 -30.48
C ASN A 48 -31.11 0.50 -29.13
N ASP A 49 -29.91 0.05 -28.78
CA ASP A 49 -29.68 -0.62 -27.48
C ASP A 49 -29.46 0.38 -26.32
N PHE A 50 -29.17 1.65 -26.63
CA PHE A 50 -28.98 2.69 -25.63
C PHE A 50 -30.30 3.25 -25.06
N LYS A 51 -31.41 3.09 -25.81
CA LYS A 51 -32.73 3.60 -25.39
C LYS A 51 -33.48 2.66 -24.45
N ASP A 52 -33.16 1.37 -24.46
CA ASP A 52 -33.74 0.41 -23.51
C ASP A 52 -33.02 0.44 -22.16
N LEU A 53 -31.74 0.82 -22.11
CA LEU A 53 -30.99 1.03 -20.86
C LEU A 53 -31.40 2.30 -20.10
N LEU A 54 -31.90 3.32 -20.81
CA LEU A 54 -32.34 4.61 -20.24
C LEU A 54 -33.78 4.62 -19.71
N LYS A 55 -34.54 3.52 -19.89
CA LYS A 55 -35.89 3.37 -19.30
C LYS A 55 -35.88 2.91 -17.84
N GLU A 56 -34.74 2.49 -17.32
CA GLU A 56 -34.63 1.99 -15.94
C GLU A 56 -34.19 3.08 -14.93
N LEU A 57 -33.79 4.26 -15.42
CA LEU A 57 -33.36 5.42 -14.62
C LEU A 57 -34.48 6.42 -14.28
N ASP A 58 -35.72 6.16 -14.72
CA ASP A 58 -36.86 7.07 -14.48
C ASP A 58 -37.98 6.42 -13.64
N ARG A 59 -37.62 5.46 -12.79
CA ARG A 59 -38.55 4.86 -11.81
C ARG A 59 -38.53 5.68 -10.52
N PRO A 60 -39.63 6.33 -10.10
CA PRO A 60 -39.66 7.15 -8.90
C PRO A 60 -39.43 6.30 -7.65
N LEU A 61 -38.48 6.74 -6.80
CA LEU A 61 -38.09 6.07 -5.56
C LEU A 61 -39.14 6.16 -4.42
N ASN A 62 -40.34 6.68 -4.70
CA ASN A 62 -41.39 6.91 -3.72
C ASN A 62 -42.74 6.39 -4.25
N ALA A 63 -42.97 5.10 -4.08
CA ALA A 63 -44.31 4.51 -4.11
C ALA A 63 -44.33 3.34 -3.12
N GLU A 64 -44.88 3.58 -1.94
CA GLU A 64 -45.18 2.53 -0.96
C GLU A 64 -46.20 1.55 -1.58
N PRO A 65 -45.98 0.23 -1.50
CA PRO A 65 -47.06 -0.72 -1.75
C PRO A 65 -47.94 -0.84 -0.50
N GLU A 66 -49.23 -0.61 -0.72
CA GLU A 66 -50.31 -0.67 0.26
C GLU A 66 -50.42 -2.03 0.97
N ARG A 67 -50.86 -1.94 2.23
CA ARG A 67 -51.33 -3.02 3.11
C ARG A 67 -52.21 -4.05 2.42
N GLU A 68 -51.91 -5.33 2.65
CA GLU A 68 -52.93 -6.36 2.86
C GLU A 68 -52.69 -7.10 4.20
N ALA A 69 -53.78 -7.31 4.93
CA ALA A 69 -53.88 -7.91 6.27
C ALA A 69 -54.15 -9.43 6.14
N GLU A 70 -53.56 -10.35 6.91
CA GLU A 70 -53.88 -10.88 8.27
C GLU A 70 -53.19 -12.29 8.37
N PRO A 71 -53.18 -13.09 9.48
CA PRO A 71 -53.62 -12.86 10.85
C PRO A 71 -52.53 -13.12 11.93
N GLN A 72 -52.90 -12.78 13.16
CA GLN A 72 -52.06 -12.80 14.37
C GLN A 72 -51.76 -14.23 14.88
N ALA A 73 -50.50 -14.47 15.28
CA ALA A 73 -50.15 -15.53 16.21
C ALA A 73 -49.00 -15.08 17.14
N GLU A 74 -49.43 -14.73 18.35
CA GLU A 74 -48.75 -14.93 19.65
C GLU A 74 -47.58 -14.02 20.09
N ARG A 75 -47.73 -13.57 21.33
CA ARG A 75 -47.02 -12.48 22.02
C ARG A 75 -45.78 -12.97 22.79
N LYS A 76 -44.69 -12.21 22.62
CA LYS A 76 -43.78 -11.58 23.64
C LYS A 76 -42.84 -12.47 24.49
N PRO A 77 -41.68 -11.94 24.99
CA PRO A 77 -41.47 -10.53 25.37
C PRO A 77 -40.17 -9.78 24.96
N ASP A 78 -40.42 -8.48 24.79
CA ASP A 78 -39.63 -7.23 24.90
C ASP A 78 -38.18 -7.24 25.45
N LEU A 79 -37.31 -6.44 24.79
CA LEU A 79 -36.24 -5.51 25.29
C LEU A 79 -34.88 -5.65 24.57
N PRO A 80 -34.07 -4.58 24.43
CA PRO A 80 -34.34 -3.21 23.97
C PRO A 80 -33.56 -2.88 22.67
N LYS A 81 -33.86 -1.70 22.10
CA LYS A 81 -33.05 -1.06 21.06
C LYS A 81 -31.74 -0.58 21.69
N ASP A 82 -30.61 -0.85 21.05
CA ASP A 82 -29.38 -0.11 21.31
C ASP A 82 -28.85 0.44 19.99
N GLU A 83 -28.76 1.76 19.98
CA GLU A 83 -28.24 2.61 18.92
C GLU A 83 -26.75 2.77 19.20
N ASN A 84 -25.92 1.83 18.75
CA ASN A 84 -24.47 2.06 18.65
C ASN A 84 -23.83 0.95 17.80
N VAL A 85 -23.48 1.24 16.55
CA VAL A 85 -22.48 0.43 15.85
C VAL A 85 -21.14 1.08 16.20
N PRO A 86 -20.29 0.47 17.03
CA PRO A 86 -18.99 1.07 17.34
C PRO A 86 -18.09 0.88 16.12
N GLU A 87 -17.61 2.00 15.57
CA GLU A 87 -16.39 2.03 14.77
C GLU A 87 -15.23 1.58 15.69
N ASN A 88 -14.83 0.32 15.59
CA ASN A 88 -13.64 -0.20 16.24
C ASN A 88 -13.05 -1.28 15.33
N ASP A 89 -12.03 -0.91 14.57
CA ASP A 89 -11.14 -1.88 13.94
C ASP A 89 -9.71 -1.31 13.87
N CYS A 90 -9.17 -1.07 15.06
CA CYS A 90 -7.74 -1.07 15.37
C CYS A 90 -7.62 -0.81 16.88
N LEU A 91 -6.93 -1.70 17.62
CA LEU A 91 -6.82 -1.84 19.11
C LEU A 91 -7.79 -2.91 19.66
N GLN A 92 -7.44 -3.92 20.46
CA GLN A 92 -6.23 -4.40 21.15
C GLN A 92 -6.53 -5.86 21.53
N ASN A 93 -5.53 -6.75 21.59
CA ASN A 93 -5.47 -7.86 22.54
C ASN A 93 -4.03 -8.38 22.59
N GLY A 94 -3.30 -7.96 23.63
CA GLY A 94 -2.02 -8.54 23.99
C GLY A 94 -2.25 -9.84 24.76
N SER A 95 -1.59 -10.90 24.33
CA SER A 95 -1.34 -12.06 25.17
C SER A 95 0.14 -12.38 25.11
N ASP A 96 0.72 -12.45 26.31
CA ASP A 96 2.10 -12.72 26.64
C ASP A 96 2.68 -13.94 25.93
N VAL A 97 3.89 -13.83 25.37
CA VAL A 97 4.94 -14.84 25.57
C VAL A 97 6.32 -14.17 25.46
N ASN A 98 7.11 -14.33 26.54
CA ASN A 98 8.53 -14.06 26.59
C ASN A 98 9.29 -14.88 25.54
N GLN A 99 10.12 -14.24 24.72
CA GLN A 99 11.34 -14.89 24.28
C GLN A 99 12.49 -13.89 24.19
N GLU A 100 13.38 -14.07 25.16
CA GLU A 100 14.64 -13.39 25.40
C GLU A 100 15.60 -13.71 24.24
N LEU A 101 15.84 -12.73 23.36
CA LEU A 101 16.97 -12.74 22.43
C LEU A 101 17.85 -11.53 22.75
N GLU A 102 19.12 -11.81 23.01
CA GLU A 102 20.15 -10.90 23.48
C GLU A 102 20.25 -9.65 22.58
N ARG A 103 19.82 -8.51 23.11
CA ARG A 103 19.89 -7.20 22.46
C ARG A 103 21.27 -6.59 22.75
N GLN A 104 22.00 -6.21 21.70
CA GLN A 104 23.16 -5.33 21.85
C GLN A 104 22.70 -4.02 22.50
N GLU A 105 23.37 -3.62 23.58
CA GLU A 105 23.07 -2.42 24.38
C GLU A 105 23.35 -1.14 23.57
N VAL A 106 22.39 -0.76 22.74
CA VAL A 106 22.28 0.62 22.25
C VAL A 106 21.71 1.43 23.41
N SER A 107 22.37 2.51 23.82
CA SER A 107 21.97 3.28 24.98
C SER A 107 20.50 3.73 24.89
N ASP A 108 19.72 3.46 25.94
CA ASP A 108 18.27 3.75 26.03
C ASP A 108 17.89 5.19 25.65
N SER A 109 18.83 6.14 25.71
CA SER A 109 18.61 7.54 25.31
C SER A 109 18.50 7.75 23.80
N GLU A 110 19.07 6.89 22.95
CA GLU A 110 19.01 7.03 21.48
C GLU A 110 17.79 6.34 20.88
N ILE A 111 17.19 5.37 21.58
CA ILE A 111 15.92 4.73 21.18
C ILE A 111 14.74 5.71 21.38
N GLY A 112 14.87 6.62 22.36
CA GLY A 112 13.84 7.57 22.74
C GLY A 112 13.50 8.65 21.71
N ASP A 113 14.28 8.82 20.64
CA ASP A 113 14.01 9.81 19.59
C ASP A 113 13.71 9.19 18.22
N ARG A 114 13.86 7.86 18.07
CA ARG A 114 13.60 7.16 16.81
C ARG A 114 12.14 7.33 16.38
N GLN A 115 11.97 7.61 15.09
CA GLN A 115 10.69 7.73 14.42
C GLN A 115 10.44 6.58 13.45
N GLY A 116 11.41 5.72 13.17
CA GLY A 116 11.23 4.49 12.38
C GLY A 116 12.01 3.29 12.91
N GLY A 117 11.58 2.12 12.49
CA GLY A 117 12.17 0.84 12.87
C GLY A 117 11.12 -0.17 13.28
N ARG A 118 11.43 -0.94 14.32
CA ARG A 118 10.53 -1.95 14.88
C ARG A 118 9.34 -1.30 15.58
N PHE A 119 8.12 -1.70 15.24
CA PHE A 119 6.89 -1.14 15.81
C PHE A 119 6.91 -1.07 17.34
N GLY A 120 7.29 -2.18 18.01
CA GLY A 120 7.29 -2.26 19.46
C GLY A 120 8.28 -1.32 20.16
N ASP A 121 9.27 -0.79 19.45
CA ASP A 121 10.27 0.14 19.99
C ASP A 121 9.86 1.61 19.80
N ILE A 122 9.07 1.92 18.76
CA ILE A 122 8.64 3.29 18.42
C ILE A 122 7.20 3.62 18.85
N PHE A 123 6.41 2.59 19.19
CA PHE A 123 5.07 2.75 19.72
C PHE A 123 5.10 3.39 21.12
N ARG A 124 4.25 4.41 21.31
CA ARG A 124 4.13 5.12 22.59
C ARG A 124 2.67 5.23 22.98
N ASP A 125 2.36 4.67 24.14
CA ASP A 125 1.01 4.72 24.68
C ASP A 125 0.63 6.16 25.04
N GLY A 126 -0.61 6.54 24.75
CA GLY A 126 -1.12 7.89 25.01
C GLY A 126 -0.78 8.96 23.97
N GLU A 127 -0.08 8.62 22.87
CA GLU A 127 0.19 9.56 21.77
C GLU A 127 -0.77 9.43 20.57
N GLY A 128 -1.65 8.42 20.58
CA GLY A 128 -2.57 8.06 19.50
C GLY A 128 -3.58 9.14 19.08
N ASP A 129 -3.69 10.24 19.80
CA ASP A 129 -4.50 11.39 19.39
C ASP A 129 -3.80 12.28 18.35
N LYS A 130 -2.47 12.24 18.30
CA LYS A 130 -1.65 13.07 17.41
C LYS A 130 -0.75 12.26 16.51
N ILE A 131 -0.17 11.18 17.03
CA ILE A 131 0.80 10.35 16.33
C ILE A 131 0.26 8.92 16.27
N GLU A 132 0.26 8.35 15.08
CA GLU A 132 0.02 6.92 14.86
C GLU A 132 1.29 6.28 14.29
N VAL A 133 1.42 4.96 14.47
CA VAL A 133 2.57 4.20 13.95
C VAL A 133 2.08 3.39 12.75
N HIS A 134 2.65 3.68 11.59
CA HIS A 134 2.28 3.11 10.31
C HIS A 134 3.20 1.97 9.92
N HIS A 135 2.63 0.78 9.74
CA HIS A 135 3.37 -0.40 9.28
C HIS A 135 3.64 -0.33 7.78
N MET A 136 4.87 -0.67 7.39
CA MET A 136 5.32 -0.66 6.01
C MET A 136 6.22 -1.89 5.74
N PRO A 137 5.70 -3.00 5.15
CA PRO A 137 4.35 -3.18 4.61
C PRO A 137 3.27 -3.30 5.68
N ALA A 138 1.99 -3.29 5.28
CA ALA A 138 0.88 -3.40 6.22
C ALA A 138 0.94 -4.69 7.07
N ASP A 139 0.80 -4.55 8.39
CA ASP A 139 0.82 -5.64 9.39
C ASP A 139 0.01 -6.87 8.97
N SER A 140 -1.20 -6.66 8.44
CA SER A 140 -2.12 -7.73 8.04
C SER A 140 -1.65 -8.63 6.91
N VAL A 141 -0.58 -8.25 6.20
CA VAL A 141 -0.06 -9.01 5.05
C VAL A 141 1.36 -9.55 5.27
N THR A 142 1.94 -9.30 6.44
CA THR A 142 3.26 -9.83 6.81
C THR A 142 3.11 -11.02 7.75
N GLU A 143 4.08 -11.95 7.71
CA GLU A 143 4.15 -13.06 8.68
C GLU A 143 4.84 -12.65 10.01
N LEU A 144 5.37 -11.43 10.07
CA LEU A 144 6.02 -10.91 11.26
C LEU A 144 4.98 -10.70 12.37
N PRO A 145 5.34 -10.99 13.63
CA PRO A 145 4.55 -10.52 14.76
C PRO A 145 4.36 -9.00 14.66
N ARG A 146 3.17 -8.50 14.97
CA ARG A 146 2.85 -7.07 14.90
C ARG A 146 3.92 -6.17 15.54
N ASN A 147 4.40 -6.52 16.73
CA ASN A 147 5.41 -5.72 17.43
C ASN A 147 6.79 -5.75 16.77
N ASP A 148 7.06 -6.72 15.91
CA ASP A 148 8.32 -6.90 15.19
C ASP A 148 8.24 -6.38 13.75
N GLY A 149 7.07 -5.94 13.28
CA GLY A 149 6.91 -5.37 11.95
C GLY A 149 7.66 -4.03 11.78
N PRO A 150 8.26 -3.77 10.60
CA PRO A 150 8.79 -2.46 10.26
C PRO A 150 7.68 -1.41 10.22
N ALA A 151 7.97 -0.23 10.75
CA ALA A 151 7.03 0.86 10.84
C ALA A 151 7.69 2.24 10.99
N ILE A 152 6.91 3.29 10.75
CA ILE A 152 7.27 4.69 11.02
C ILE A 152 6.22 5.38 11.91
N ARG A 153 6.63 6.36 12.69
CA ARG A 153 5.74 7.28 13.43
C ARG A 153 5.32 8.39 12.47
N MET A 154 4.04 8.70 12.42
CA MET A 154 3.53 9.77 11.59
C MET A 154 2.35 10.49 12.22
N ASP A 155 2.05 11.71 11.76
CA ASP A 155 0.88 12.44 12.22
C ASP A 155 -0.38 11.61 11.92
N LYS A 156 -1.33 11.61 12.86
CA LYS A 156 -2.60 10.87 12.73
C LYS A 156 -3.38 11.27 11.49
N SER A 157 -3.38 12.57 11.14
CA SER A 157 -4.02 13.04 9.90
C SER A 157 -3.41 12.40 8.68
N ASP A 158 -2.08 12.38 8.61
CA ASP A 158 -1.31 11.88 7.48
C ASP A 158 -1.46 10.36 7.36
N HIS A 159 -1.48 9.65 8.49
CA HIS A 159 -1.73 8.20 8.49
C HIS A 159 -3.09 7.84 7.88
N ARG A 160 -4.12 8.70 8.03
CA ARG A 160 -5.43 8.45 7.41
C ARG A 160 -5.43 8.66 5.91
N GLU A 161 -4.42 9.34 5.39
CA GLU A 161 -4.27 9.58 3.96
C GLU A 161 -3.43 8.50 3.27
N THR A 162 -2.67 7.65 3.98
CA THR A 162 -1.87 6.59 3.35
C THR A 162 -2.73 5.53 2.67
N ALA A 163 -2.24 4.97 1.57
CA ALA A 163 -3.05 4.11 0.69
C ALA A 163 -3.48 2.81 1.35
N SER A 164 -2.68 2.26 2.27
CA SER A 164 -3.00 1.04 3.01
C SER A 164 -3.94 1.27 4.21
N CYS A 165 -4.27 2.53 4.54
CA CYS A 165 -5.08 2.88 5.71
C CYS A 165 -6.60 2.75 5.47
N GLY A 166 -7.30 2.20 6.47
CA GLY A 166 -8.76 2.10 6.49
C GLY A 166 -9.33 0.88 5.75
N ASN A 167 -10.62 0.96 5.43
CA ASN A 167 -11.41 -0.16 4.89
C ASN A 167 -12.05 0.13 3.53
N SER A 168 -11.54 1.13 2.81
CA SER A 168 -11.96 1.36 1.43
C SER A 168 -11.57 0.17 0.55
N ARG A 169 -12.23 0.03 -0.61
CA ARG A 169 -11.86 -1.01 -1.57
C ARG A 169 -10.42 -0.81 -2.03
N GLU A 170 -10.05 0.43 -2.28
CA GLU A 170 -8.72 0.83 -2.73
C GLU A 170 -7.64 0.44 -1.69
N ALA A 171 -7.89 0.64 -0.39
CA ALA A 171 -6.96 0.25 0.66
C ALA A 171 -6.82 -1.28 0.84
N ARG A 172 -7.89 -2.03 0.50
CA ARG A 172 -7.84 -3.49 0.50
C ARG A 172 -7.05 -4.02 -0.69
N GLU A 173 -7.30 -3.49 -1.89
CA GLU A 173 -6.55 -3.82 -3.10
C GLU A 173 -5.06 -3.46 -2.97
N TYR A 174 -4.76 -2.33 -2.31
CA TYR A 174 -3.37 -1.93 -2.03
C TYR A 174 -2.65 -2.97 -1.16
N ARG A 175 -3.27 -3.38 -0.04
CA ARG A 175 -2.74 -4.44 0.84
C ARG A 175 -2.63 -5.78 0.13
N GLU A 176 -3.61 -6.14 -0.71
CA GLU A 176 -3.55 -7.35 -1.51
C GLU A 176 -2.32 -7.36 -2.44
N ARG A 177 -2.02 -6.22 -3.09
CA ARG A 177 -0.79 -6.09 -3.89
C ARG A 177 0.50 -6.19 -3.07
N GLN A 178 0.52 -5.62 -1.87
CA GLN A 178 1.65 -5.84 -0.95
C GLN A 178 1.80 -7.33 -0.61
N LYS A 179 0.69 -8.02 -0.36
CA LYS A 179 0.68 -9.46 -0.08
C LYS A 179 1.25 -10.27 -1.25
N GLU A 180 0.81 -9.99 -2.48
CA GLU A 180 1.31 -10.67 -3.68
C GLU A 180 2.84 -10.53 -3.82
N LEU A 181 3.37 -9.32 -3.59
CA LEU A 181 4.81 -9.09 -3.61
C LEU A 181 5.52 -9.89 -2.51
N ILE A 182 5.02 -9.86 -1.28
CA ILE A 182 5.62 -10.61 -0.17
C ILE A 182 5.61 -12.12 -0.45
N ASP A 183 4.50 -12.66 -0.96
CA ASP A 183 4.38 -14.08 -1.34
C ASP A 183 5.39 -14.48 -2.45
N GLU A 184 5.77 -13.54 -3.31
CA GLU A 184 6.80 -13.70 -4.35
C GLU A 184 8.23 -13.54 -3.83
N GLY A 185 8.44 -13.23 -2.54
CA GLY A 185 9.75 -12.92 -1.96
C GLY A 185 10.24 -11.50 -2.28
N LYS A 186 9.33 -10.62 -2.68
CA LYS A 186 9.57 -9.23 -3.09
C LYS A 186 9.21 -8.24 -1.98
N PHE A 187 9.81 -8.47 -0.79
CA PHE A 187 9.53 -7.64 0.38
C PHE A 187 9.95 -6.18 0.16
N ASP A 188 11.08 -5.95 -0.51
CA ASP A 188 11.59 -4.62 -0.82
C ASP A 188 10.64 -3.84 -1.73
N GLU A 189 10.03 -4.50 -2.72
CA GLU A 189 9.03 -3.86 -3.56
C GLU A 189 7.75 -3.52 -2.77
N ALA A 190 7.34 -4.36 -1.82
CA ALA A 190 6.18 -4.07 -0.97
C ALA A 190 6.42 -2.86 -0.05
N VAL A 191 7.64 -2.71 0.47
CA VAL A 191 8.07 -1.53 1.23
C VAL A 191 8.16 -0.29 0.34
N GLN A 192 8.73 -0.44 -0.86
CA GLN A 192 8.87 0.67 -1.80
C GLN A 192 7.51 1.25 -2.20
N MET A 193 6.47 0.41 -2.31
CA MET A 193 5.10 0.89 -2.53
C MET A 193 4.66 1.91 -1.47
N ASP A 194 4.90 1.63 -0.19
CA ASP A 194 4.50 2.57 0.88
C ASP A 194 5.40 3.82 0.88
N ILE A 195 6.69 3.67 0.61
CA ILE A 195 7.62 4.82 0.50
C ILE A 195 7.18 5.77 -0.60
N ASP A 196 6.80 5.23 -1.77
CA ASP A 196 6.32 6.04 -2.89
C ASP A 196 5.01 6.75 -2.54
N ASP A 197 4.07 6.05 -1.90
CA ASP A 197 2.79 6.64 -1.44
C ASP A 197 3.00 7.79 -0.46
N ILE A 198 3.88 7.59 0.54
CA ILE A 198 4.21 8.59 1.55
C ILE A 198 4.91 9.79 0.91
N ARG A 199 5.87 9.57 0.01
CA ARG A 199 6.58 10.66 -0.67
C ARG A 199 5.71 11.43 -1.64
N GLU A 200 4.78 10.76 -2.32
CA GLU A 200 3.80 11.42 -3.19
C GLU A 200 2.91 12.39 -2.39
N LYS A 201 2.48 11.99 -1.18
CA LYS A 201 1.57 12.77 -0.35
C LYS A 201 2.25 13.82 0.52
N PHE A 202 3.41 13.50 1.07
CA PHE A 202 4.04 14.28 2.14
C PHE A 202 5.46 14.77 1.82
N GLY A 203 5.98 14.47 0.62
CA GLY A 203 7.33 14.85 0.23
C GLY A 203 8.40 14.17 1.10
N ASP A 204 9.34 14.96 1.61
CA ASP A 204 10.47 14.52 2.42
C ASP A 204 10.18 14.49 3.93
N LYS A 205 8.95 14.83 4.36
CA LYS A 205 8.56 14.96 5.78
C LYS A 205 8.93 13.75 6.63
N TYR A 206 8.89 12.55 6.07
CA TYR A 206 9.13 11.28 6.78
C TYR A 206 10.42 10.58 6.38
N ASP A 207 11.32 11.21 5.60
CA ASP A 207 12.53 10.55 5.09
C ASP A 207 13.45 10.05 6.21
N ASP A 208 13.61 10.79 7.31
CA ASP A 208 14.41 10.34 8.46
C ASP A 208 13.82 9.07 9.10
N ALA A 209 12.51 9.04 9.33
CA ALA A 209 11.82 7.87 9.85
C ALA A 209 11.89 6.66 8.88
N ILE A 210 11.74 6.91 7.57
CA ILE A 210 11.88 5.89 6.53
C ILE A 210 13.30 5.32 6.55
N ASN A 211 14.34 6.14 6.67
CA ASN A 211 15.73 5.68 6.72
C ASN A 211 15.98 4.80 7.96
N GLU A 212 15.44 5.17 9.12
CA GLU A 212 15.54 4.35 10.34
C GLU A 212 14.79 3.01 10.21
N MET A 213 13.65 3.01 9.52
CA MET A 213 12.88 1.79 9.22
C MET A 213 13.63 0.89 8.22
N LEU A 214 14.24 1.46 7.18
CA LEU A 214 15.03 0.71 6.20
C LEU A 214 16.24 0.05 6.86
N ALA A 215 16.92 0.73 7.79
CA ALA A 215 18.00 0.12 8.57
C ALA A 215 17.50 -1.11 9.37
N TYR A 216 16.29 -1.05 9.93
CA TYR A 216 15.70 -2.20 10.62
C TYR A 216 15.31 -3.34 9.66
N ILE A 217 14.86 -3.02 8.44
CA ILE A 217 14.59 -4.04 7.41
C ILE A 217 15.88 -4.78 7.04
N ASP A 218 17.01 -4.09 6.94
CA ASP A 218 18.29 -4.75 6.69
C ASP A 218 18.66 -5.72 7.82
N GLU A 219 18.42 -5.35 9.09
CA GLU A 219 18.58 -6.26 10.23
C GLU A 219 17.67 -7.51 10.12
N LEU A 220 16.42 -7.35 9.66
CA LEU A 220 15.49 -8.47 9.46
C LEU A 220 15.97 -9.44 8.38
N LYS A 221 16.50 -8.91 7.27
CA LYS A 221 17.09 -9.71 6.18
C LYS A 221 18.32 -10.47 6.63
N GLU A 222 19.22 -9.80 7.36
CA GLU A 222 20.43 -10.43 7.91
C GLU A 222 20.07 -11.56 8.90
N ALA A 223 18.99 -11.38 9.66
CA ALA A 223 18.45 -12.39 10.55
C ALA A 223 17.67 -13.51 9.85
N GLY A 224 17.41 -13.41 8.53
CA GLY A 224 16.62 -14.36 7.76
C GLY A 224 15.15 -14.44 8.21
N LYS A 225 14.61 -13.34 8.73
CA LYS A 225 13.20 -13.23 9.15
C LYS A 225 12.26 -12.84 8.02
N ILE A 226 12.81 -12.26 6.94
CA ILE A 226 12.14 -11.86 5.70
C ILE A 226 13.05 -12.19 4.51
#